data_AF-A0A440ZFH7-F1
#
_entry.id   AF-A0A440ZFH7-F1
#
_cell.length_a   1.000
_cell.length_b   1.000
_cell.length_c   1.000
_cell.angle_alpha   90.00
_cell.angle_beta   90.00
_cell.angle_gamma   90.00
#
_symmetry.space_group_name_H-M   'P 1'
#
loop_
_entity.id
_entity.type
_entity.pdbx_description
1 polymer ?
#
loop_
_entity_poly.entity_id
_entity_poly.type
_entity_poly.pdbx_seq_one_letter_code
_entity_poly.pdbx_strand_id
1 'polypeptide(L)'
;MLIGVLSEYLLRRRSDIDLIMMDNWLTADKQPEACRATGDVHANHTDARRVMEHRRQAQQRARMFPGRANIIKANSVEAAKRVPNGSLDLVFLDADHSYDGVKADLAAWVPKIKPGDWIGGHDYSNGEPGYAFPAFDRAVNEWASARGLVGRDRFEFYMVGDGMNVLTSVERKLVAPLVGNTMLEFGNKKNAMGTYKDCFIAHGFEHVSVDLNGKDGTLERDLQVPLSLGRFDIVTNFGTTEHVAEQEPAWRNAMESTGQVFVSTTPAPGYWPTQTAKRLA
;
A
#
# COMPACT_ATOMS: atom_id res chain seq x y z
N MET A 1 -7.14 5.54 10.51
CA MET A 1 -6.53 5.71 11.84
C MET A 1 -7.51 6.03 12.98
N LEU A 2 -8.78 6.25 12.67
CA LEU A 2 -9.87 6.66 13.56
C LEU A 2 -10.01 5.94 14.92
N ILE A 3 -9.78 4.61 14.96
CA ILE A 3 -9.92 3.78 16.17
C ILE A 3 -8.58 3.24 16.70
N GLY A 4 -7.45 3.68 16.15
CA GLY A 4 -6.10 3.36 16.63
C GLY A 4 -5.56 1.95 16.28
N VAL A 5 -6.13 1.24 15.29
CA VAL A 5 -5.65 -0.10 14.90
C VAL A 5 -4.21 -0.08 14.36
N LEU A 6 -3.91 0.84 13.43
CA LEU A 6 -2.54 1.00 12.92
C LEU A 6 -1.57 1.36 14.04
N SER A 7 -1.98 2.28 14.92
CA SER A 7 -1.19 2.72 16.07
C SER A 7 -0.82 1.55 16.99
N GLU A 8 -1.80 0.71 17.34
CA GLU A 8 -1.56 -0.50 18.12
C GLU A 8 -0.63 -1.48 17.39
N TYR A 9 -0.85 -1.70 16.09
CA TYR A 9 0.00 -2.59 15.29
C TYR A 9 1.48 -2.18 15.36
N LEU A 10 1.76 -0.89 15.16
CA LEU A 10 3.11 -0.33 15.21
C LEU A 10 3.72 -0.45 16.61
N LEU A 11 2.99 0.00 17.64
CA LEU A 11 3.46 -0.01 19.03
C LEU A 11 3.73 -1.42 19.59
N ARG A 12 3.02 -2.45 19.09
CA ARG A 12 3.27 -3.86 19.45
C ARG A 12 4.54 -4.43 18.83
N ARG A 13 4.91 -3.99 17.62
CA ARG A 13 6.00 -4.59 16.82
C ARG A 13 7.31 -3.84 16.93
N ARG A 14 7.25 -2.55 17.28
CA ARG A 14 8.41 -1.68 17.43
C ARG A 14 8.46 -1.22 18.86
N SER A 15 9.51 -1.59 19.60
CA SER A 15 9.72 -1.11 20.97
C SER A 15 10.40 0.25 21.03
N ASP A 16 10.94 0.70 19.90
CA ASP A 16 11.81 1.84 19.70
C ASP A 16 11.11 3.10 19.19
N ILE A 17 9.77 3.08 19.10
CA ILE A 17 8.99 4.23 18.63
C ILE A 17 8.11 4.79 19.74
N ASP A 18 7.97 6.12 19.76
CA ASP A 18 6.89 6.81 20.44
C ASP A 18 5.93 7.38 19.42
N LEU A 19 4.63 7.33 19.72
CA LEU A 19 3.58 7.71 18.79
C LEU A 19 2.74 8.85 19.37
N ILE A 20 2.66 9.94 18.61
CA ILE A 20 1.65 10.97 18.79
C ILE A 20 0.45 10.59 17.93
N MET A 21 -0.66 10.26 18.58
CA MET A 21 -1.93 9.97 17.94
C MET A 21 -2.81 11.21 18.00
N MET A 22 -3.53 11.52 16.93
CA MET A 22 -4.34 12.73 16.89
C MET A 22 -5.64 12.50 16.14
N ASP A 23 -6.72 13.06 16.68
CA ASP A 23 -8.03 13.15 16.02
C ASP A 23 -8.90 14.20 16.77
N ASN A 24 -9.87 14.79 16.08
CA ASN A 24 -10.82 15.71 16.69
C ASN A 24 -12.05 14.99 17.28
N TRP A 25 -12.36 13.78 16.77
CA TRP A 25 -13.57 12.99 17.02
C TRP A 25 -14.83 13.87 17.10
N LEU A 26 -15.05 14.64 16.05
CA LEU A 26 -16.22 15.50 15.88
C LEU A 26 -17.30 14.80 15.04
N THR A 27 -18.55 15.07 15.39
CA THR A 27 -19.72 14.75 14.56
C THR A 27 -19.79 15.69 13.37
N ALA A 28 -20.50 15.27 12.32
CA ALA A 28 -20.62 16.01 11.07
C ALA A 28 -20.99 17.49 11.25
N ASP A 29 -21.95 17.80 12.13
CA ASP A 29 -22.38 19.18 12.43
C ASP A 29 -21.25 20.10 12.94
N LYS A 30 -20.16 19.51 13.43
CA LYS A 30 -18.98 20.21 13.96
C LYS A 30 -17.76 20.10 13.07
N GLN A 31 -17.82 19.31 12.00
CA GLN A 31 -16.75 19.24 11.01
C GLN A 31 -16.81 20.45 10.05
N PRO A 32 -15.67 20.92 9.54
CA PRO A 32 -15.64 21.94 8.51
C PRO A 32 -16.51 21.56 7.31
N GLU A 33 -17.19 22.54 6.72
CA GLU A 33 -18.05 22.29 5.55
C GLU A 33 -17.27 21.70 4.38
N ALA A 34 -16.07 22.23 4.10
CA ALA A 34 -15.19 21.71 3.06
C ALA A 34 -14.84 20.23 3.28
N CYS A 35 -14.58 19.84 4.54
CA CYS A 35 -14.29 18.46 4.92
C CYS A 35 -15.50 17.55 4.69
N ARG A 36 -16.71 17.98 5.05
CA ARG A 36 -17.93 17.21 4.78
C ARG A 36 -18.25 17.06 3.30
N ALA A 37 -18.01 18.12 2.53
CA ALA A 37 -18.28 18.17 1.10
C ALA A 37 -17.44 17.18 0.28
N THR A 38 -16.38 16.62 0.87
CA THR A 38 -15.57 15.54 0.26
C THR A 38 -16.36 14.25 0.04
N GLY A 39 -17.45 14.04 0.79
CA GLY A 39 -18.18 12.77 0.81
C GLY A 39 -17.55 11.70 1.71
N ASP A 40 -16.47 12.02 2.45
CA ASP A 40 -15.86 11.10 3.41
C ASP A 40 -16.89 10.64 4.45
N VAL A 41 -16.97 9.32 4.63
CA VAL A 41 -17.99 8.68 5.48
C VAL A 41 -17.79 9.02 6.96
N HIS A 42 -16.55 9.23 7.38
CA HIS A 42 -16.21 9.57 8.77
C HIS A 42 -16.45 11.05 9.06
N ALA A 43 -16.14 11.95 8.13
CA ALA A 43 -16.46 13.37 8.21
C ALA A 43 -17.98 13.61 8.26
N ASN A 44 -18.76 12.75 7.60
CA ASN A 44 -20.23 12.84 7.56
C ASN A 44 -20.95 12.05 8.68
N HIS A 45 -20.22 11.60 9.71
CA HIS A 45 -20.82 10.83 10.80
C HIS A 45 -21.68 11.70 11.75
N THR A 46 -23.01 11.51 11.75
CA THR A 46 -23.94 12.29 12.58
C THR A 46 -24.19 11.71 13.96
N ASP A 47 -24.07 10.39 14.14
CA ASP A 47 -24.31 9.76 15.44
C ASP A 47 -23.12 9.97 16.40
N ALA A 48 -23.36 10.79 17.42
CA ALA A 48 -22.40 11.12 18.47
C ALA A 48 -21.97 9.91 19.30
N ARG A 49 -22.83 8.90 19.49
CA ARG A 49 -22.45 7.70 20.27
C ARG A 49 -21.35 6.92 19.56
N ARG A 50 -21.48 6.73 18.25
CA ARG A 50 -20.46 6.06 17.44
C ARG A 50 -19.15 6.84 17.37
N VAL A 51 -19.20 8.17 17.21
CA VAL A 51 -17.99 9.01 17.27
C VAL A 51 -17.30 8.90 18.63
N MET A 52 -18.07 8.93 19.73
CA MET A 52 -17.52 8.71 21.07
C MET A 52 -16.94 7.32 21.26
N GLU A 53 -17.55 6.29 20.68
CA GLU A 53 -17.03 4.93 20.75
C GLU A 53 -15.72 4.77 19.98
N HIS A 54 -15.59 5.37 18.79
CA HIS A 54 -14.31 5.40 18.06
C HIS A 54 -13.20 6.03 18.91
N ARG A 55 -13.49 7.18 19.54
CA ARG A 55 -12.57 7.82 20.48
C ARG A 55 -12.20 6.90 21.64
N ARG A 56 -13.18 6.23 22.24
CA ARG A 56 -12.98 5.33 23.37
C ARG A 56 -12.06 4.17 22.98
N GLN A 57 -12.25 3.59 21.79
CA GLN A 57 -11.40 2.52 21.28
C GLN A 57 -9.97 2.99 21.06
N ALA A 58 -9.76 4.14 20.40
CA ALA A 58 -8.43 4.70 20.22
C ALA A 58 -7.72 4.95 21.57
N GLN A 59 -8.45 5.48 22.55
CA GLN A 59 -7.93 5.70 23.90
C GLN A 59 -7.59 4.40 24.64
N GLN A 60 -8.42 3.36 24.51
CA GLN A 60 -8.12 2.05 25.09
C GLN A 60 -6.85 1.45 24.49
N ARG A 61 -6.66 1.58 23.18
CA ARG A 61 -5.46 1.09 22.50
C ARG A 61 -4.21 1.82 22.98
N ALA A 62 -4.25 3.15 23.03
CA ALA A 62 -3.13 3.94 23.53
C ALA A 62 -2.77 3.59 24.99
N ARG A 63 -3.76 3.34 25.85
CA ARG A 63 -3.55 2.97 27.27
C ARG A 63 -2.77 1.67 27.46
N MET A 64 -2.71 0.80 26.45
CA MET A 64 -1.89 -0.42 26.53
C MET A 64 -0.38 -0.14 26.43
N PHE A 65 0.00 1.07 26.02
CA PHE A 65 1.40 1.48 25.80
C PHE A 65 1.72 2.78 26.57
N PRO A 66 1.64 2.76 27.91
CA PRO A 66 1.88 3.95 28.72
C PRO A 66 3.29 4.52 28.45
N GLY A 67 3.37 5.84 28.29
CA GLY A 67 4.62 6.56 27.98
C GLY A 67 4.98 6.60 26.50
N ARG A 68 4.48 5.65 25.69
CA ARG A 68 4.80 5.53 24.25
C ARG A 68 3.67 5.94 23.31
N ALA A 69 2.44 6.01 23.80
CA ALA A 69 1.28 6.44 23.02
C ALA A 69 0.62 7.69 23.63
N ASN A 70 0.75 8.82 22.94
CA ASN A 70 0.26 10.11 23.41
C ASN A 70 -0.86 10.61 22.49
N ILE A 71 -2.08 10.73 23.03
CA ILE A 71 -3.24 11.23 22.26
C ILE A 71 -3.38 12.74 22.41
N ILE A 72 -3.41 13.46 21.28
CA ILE A 72 -3.82 14.86 21.18
C ILE A 72 -5.23 14.91 20.60
N LYS A 73 -6.20 15.32 21.43
CA LYS A 73 -7.55 15.64 20.93
C LYS A 73 -7.58 17.09 20.45
N ALA A 74 -7.47 17.30 19.16
CA ALA A 74 -7.61 18.60 18.50
C ALA A 74 -7.80 18.40 16.99
N ASN A 75 -8.19 19.46 16.28
CA ASN A 75 -8.02 19.46 14.84
C ASN A 75 -6.51 19.47 14.49
N SER A 76 -6.19 19.11 13.25
CA SER A 76 -4.83 18.86 12.82
C SER A 76 -3.89 20.07 13.00
N VAL A 77 -4.29 21.25 12.53
CA VAL A 77 -3.48 22.47 12.61
C VAL A 77 -3.26 22.91 14.07
N GLU A 78 -4.27 22.81 14.94
CA GLU A 78 -4.14 23.15 16.36
C GLU A 78 -3.27 22.14 17.12
N ALA A 79 -3.30 20.86 16.74
CA ALA A 79 -2.42 19.85 17.32
C ALA A 79 -0.95 20.10 16.92
N ALA A 80 -0.69 20.45 15.66
CA ALA A 80 0.66 20.71 15.16
C ALA A 80 1.38 21.83 15.94
N LYS A 81 0.64 22.83 16.46
CA LYS A 81 1.19 23.89 17.32
C LYS A 81 1.79 23.37 18.63
N ARG A 82 1.38 22.19 19.09
CA ARG A 82 1.87 21.54 20.32
C ARG A 82 3.09 20.66 20.09
N VAL A 83 3.48 20.47 18.83
CA VAL A 83 4.62 19.65 18.44
C VAL A 83 5.77 20.58 18.02
N PRO A 84 6.99 20.41 18.56
CA PRO A 84 8.15 21.17 18.14
C PRO A 84 8.49 20.96 16.65
N ASN A 85 9.17 21.93 16.05
CA ASN A 85 9.71 21.75 14.71
C ASN A 85 10.91 20.81 14.74
N GLY A 86 11.11 20.02 13.68
CA GLY A 86 12.25 19.09 13.57
C GLY A 86 12.32 18.03 14.67
N SER A 87 11.18 17.62 15.24
CA SER A 87 11.14 16.65 16.34
C SER A 87 10.63 15.27 15.93
N LEU A 88 10.01 15.13 14.76
CA LEU A 88 9.40 13.88 14.30
C LEU A 88 10.25 13.19 13.23
N ASP A 89 10.39 11.88 13.35
CA ASP A 89 11.05 11.01 12.34
C ASP A 89 10.07 10.54 11.24
N LEU A 90 8.76 10.62 11.52
CA LEU A 90 7.69 10.26 10.58
C LEU A 90 6.42 11.05 10.91
N VAL A 91 5.73 11.52 9.87
CA VAL A 91 4.33 11.98 9.95
C VAL A 91 3.47 11.14 9.01
N PHE A 92 2.31 10.69 9.49
CA PHE A 92 1.31 10.00 8.69
C PHE A 92 -0.03 10.76 8.75
N LEU A 93 -0.54 11.20 7.61
CA LEU A 93 -1.76 12.02 7.47
C LEU A 93 -2.95 11.18 6.95
N ASP A 94 -4.05 11.15 7.70
CA ASP A 94 -5.30 10.47 7.34
C ASP A 94 -6.45 11.28 7.94
N ALA A 95 -6.61 12.50 7.42
CA ALA A 95 -7.40 13.55 8.03
C ALA A 95 -8.43 14.11 7.02
N ASP A 96 -8.36 15.40 6.71
CA ASP A 96 -9.33 16.06 5.83
C ASP A 96 -8.97 15.85 4.35
N HIS A 97 -9.88 15.25 3.57
CA HIS A 97 -9.69 15.01 2.13
C HIS A 97 -10.05 16.20 1.23
N SER A 98 -10.38 17.35 1.80
CA SER A 98 -10.57 18.58 1.03
C SER A 98 -9.22 19.16 0.62
N TYR A 99 -9.18 19.81 -0.55
CA TYR A 99 -7.95 20.42 -1.08
C TYR A 99 -7.32 21.41 -0.08
N ASP A 100 -8.14 22.23 0.59
CA ASP A 100 -7.66 23.21 1.57
C ASP A 100 -7.21 22.54 2.88
N GLY A 101 -7.91 21.49 3.32
CA GLY A 101 -7.53 20.69 4.49
C GLY A 101 -6.16 20.06 4.31
N VAL A 102 -5.93 19.39 3.19
CA VAL A 102 -4.63 18.79 2.85
C VAL A 102 -3.51 19.83 2.82
N LYS A 103 -3.73 20.98 2.18
CA LYS A 103 -2.74 22.06 2.14
C LYS A 103 -2.43 22.60 3.53
N ALA A 104 -3.43 22.76 4.38
CA ALA A 104 -3.26 23.19 5.76
C ALA A 104 -2.45 22.17 6.57
N ASP A 105 -2.74 20.88 6.41
CA ASP A 105 -2.02 19.80 7.08
C ASP A 105 -0.56 19.72 6.64
N LEU A 106 -0.30 19.74 5.33
CA LEU A 106 1.06 19.75 4.79
C LEU A 106 1.85 20.97 5.28
N ALA A 107 1.24 22.16 5.30
CA ALA A 107 1.88 23.37 5.81
C ALA A 107 2.19 23.29 7.32
N ALA A 108 1.30 22.66 8.10
CA ALA A 108 1.44 22.55 9.55
C ALA A 108 2.45 21.48 9.98
N TRP A 109 2.48 20.33 9.29
CA TRP A 109 3.22 19.15 9.72
C TRP A 109 4.61 19.00 9.10
N VAL A 110 4.85 19.50 7.89
CA VAL A 110 6.18 19.42 7.25
C VAL A 110 7.28 20.04 8.11
N PRO A 111 7.10 21.22 8.76
CA PRO A 111 8.13 21.78 9.64
C PRO A 111 8.41 20.95 10.90
N LYS A 112 7.52 20.00 11.26
CA LYS A 112 7.65 19.15 12.45
C LYS A 112 8.59 17.99 12.24
N ILE A 113 8.89 17.68 10.99
CA ILE A 113 9.72 16.55 10.59
C ILE A 113 11.19 16.96 10.62
N LYS A 114 12.04 16.07 11.12
CA LYS A 114 13.49 16.24 11.06
C LYS A 114 13.97 16.31 9.61
N PRO A 115 15.02 17.08 9.30
CA PRO A 115 15.57 17.10 7.95
C PRO A 115 15.96 15.69 7.48
N GLY A 116 15.40 15.25 6.35
CA GLY A 116 15.71 13.95 5.74
C GLY A 116 14.80 12.79 6.13
N ASP A 117 13.85 13.03 7.04
CA ASP A 117 12.86 12.06 7.49
C ASP A 117 11.54 12.14 6.69
N TRP A 118 10.53 11.35 7.08
CA TRP A 118 9.43 10.96 6.21
C TRP A 118 8.11 11.65 6.50
N ILE A 119 7.37 11.97 5.43
CA ILE A 119 5.94 12.26 5.50
C ILE A 119 5.18 11.32 4.57
N GLY A 120 4.03 10.87 5.04
CA GLY A 120 3.10 10.05 4.31
C GLY A 120 1.66 10.26 4.73
N GLY A 121 0.76 9.47 4.17
CA GLY A 121 -0.67 9.60 4.43
C GLY A 121 -1.53 8.69 3.56
N HIS A 122 -2.81 8.57 3.92
CA HIS A 122 -3.79 7.67 3.31
C HIS A 122 -4.53 8.29 2.12
N ASP A 123 -5.27 7.47 1.37
CA ASP A 123 -6.21 7.84 0.30
C ASP A 123 -5.66 8.56 -0.95
N TYR A 124 -4.33 8.61 -1.10
CA TYR A 124 -3.71 9.13 -2.32
C TYR A 124 -3.87 8.18 -3.50
N SER A 125 -4.34 8.70 -4.63
CA SER A 125 -4.61 7.96 -5.85
C SER A 125 -5.56 6.77 -5.62
N ASN A 126 -6.51 6.93 -4.69
CA ASN A 126 -7.46 5.88 -4.35
C ASN A 126 -8.55 5.76 -5.43
N GLY A 127 -8.63 4.59 -6.07
CA GLY A 127 -9.62 4.30 -7.11
C GLY A 127 -10.90 3.62 -6.60
N GLU A 128 -10.99 3.35 -5.29
CA GLU A 128 -12.17 2.68 -4.73
C GLU A 128 -13.41 3.60 -4.77
N PRO A 129 -14.56 3.13 -5.26
CA PRO A 129 -15.78 3.91 -5.27
C PRO A 129 -16.16 4.38 -3.86
N GLY A 130 -16.30 5.70 -3.68
CA GLY A 130 -16.60 6.32 -2.38
C GLY A 130 -15.37 6.74 -1.56
N TYR A 131 -14.15 6.43 -2.02
CA TYR A 131 -12.89 6.84 -1.40
C TYR A 131 -11.93 7.51 -2.39
N ALA A 132 -12.40 7.84 -3.59
CA ALA A 132 -11.66 8.62 -4.56
C ALA A 132 -11.82 10.12 -4.29
N PHE A 133 -10.70 10.80 -3.99
CA PHE A 133 -10.70 12.22 -3.64
C PHE A 133 -9.80 13.03 -4.61
N PRO A 134 -10.28 13.40 -5.80
CA PRO A 134 -9.45 14.13 -6.78
C PRO A 134 -8.90 15.47 -6.26
N ALA A 135 -9.63 16.13 -5.36
CA ALA A 135 -9.21 17.37 -4.72
C ALA A 135 -8.03 17.16 -3.75
N PHE A 136 -8.03 16.03 -3.03
CA PHE A 136 -6.92 15.58 -2.20
C PHE A 136 -5.68 15.30 -3.07
N ASP A 137 -5.85 14.49 -4.12
CA ASP A 137 -4.75 14.11 -5.03
C ASP A 137 -4.11 15.35 -5.66
N ARG A 138 -4.92 16.32 -6.07
CA ARG A 138 -4.43 17.59 -6.62
C ARG A 138 -3.60 18.38 -5.60
N ALA A 139 -4.06 18.50 -4.36
CA ALA A 139 -3.33 19.23 -3.31
C ALA A 139 -1.95 18.61 -3.03
N VAL A 140 -1.90 17.28 -2.94
CA VAL A 140 -0.66 16.51 -2.75
C VAL A 140 0.30 16.73 -3.93
N ASN A 141 -0.20 16.58 -5.17
CA ASN A 141 0.59 16.74 -6.39
C ASN A 141 1.17 18.15 -6.57
N GLU A 142 0.37 19.19 -6.32
CA GLU A 142 0.84 20.57 -6.39
C GLU A 142 1.90 20.87 -5.33
N TRP A 143 1.70 20.39 -4.09
CA TRP A 143 2.67 20.58 -3.01
C TRP A 143 4.01 19.91 -3.32
N ALA A 144 3.97 18.70 -3.90
CA ALA A 144 5.16 17.93 -4.28
C ALA A 144 5.90 18.58 -5.46
N SER A 145 5.14 18.93 -6.51
CA SER A 145 5.68 19.58 -7.71
C SER A 145 6.36 20.92 -7.39
N ALA A 146 5.76 21.73 -6.51
CA ALA A 146 6.33 23.01 -6.08
C ALA A 146 7.67 22.87 -5.32
N ARG A 147 8.01 21.67 -4.86
CA ARG A 147 9.26 21.34 -4.16
C ARG A 147 10.24 20.53 -5.01
N GLY A 148 9.91 20.31 -6.29
CA GLY A 148 10.72 19.48 -7.18
C GLY A 148 10.81 18.02 -6.74
N LEU A 149 9.84 17.52 -5.96
CA LEU A 149 9.78 16.12 -5.57
C LEU A 149 9.22 15.32 -6.75
N VAL A 150 9.95 14.32 -7.24
CA VAL A 150 9.58 13.51 -8.40
C VAL A 150 9.58 12.03 -8.00
N GLY A 151 8.43 11.36 -8.03
CA GLY A 151 8.36 9.94 -7.61
C GLY A 151 8.68 9.73 -6.12
N ARG A 152 9.30 8.58 -5.77
CA ARG A 152 9.61 8.10 -4.39
C ARG A 152 10.65 8.94 -3.62
N ASP A 153 10.72 10.24 -3.83
CA ASP A 153 11.63 11.13 -3.09
C ASP A 153 11.05 11.49 -1.71
N ARG A 154 11.32 10.67 -0.68
CA ARG A 154 11.00 10.92 0.76
C ARG A 154 9.58 11.43 1.05
N PHE A 155 8.65 11.06 0.17
CA PHE A 155 7.27 11.47 0.18
C PHE A 155 6.44 10.26 -0.22
N GLU A 156 5.97 9.52 0.77
CA GLU A 156 5.18 8.31 0.55
C GLU A 156 3.82 8.50 1.16
N PHE A 157 2.91 9.14 0.41
CA PHE A 157 1.49 8.99 0.68
C PHE A 157 1.08 7.52 0.43
N TYR A 158 1.26 6.70 1.46
CA TYR A 158 0.82 5.32 1.50
C TYR A 158 -0.72 5.23 1.58
N MET A 159 -1.32 4.75 0.50
CA MET A 159 -2.39 3.76 0.66
C MET A 159 -1.90 2.68 1.63
N VAL A 160 -2.72 2.22 2.60
CA VAL A 160 -2.48 0.88 3.17
C VAL A 160 -2.94 -0.16 2.14
N GLY A 161 -2.29 -0.12 0.98
CA GLY A 161 -2.02 -1.26 0.14
C GLY A 161 -0.57 -1.60 0.38
N ASP A 162 -0.29 -2.86 0.63
CA ASP A 162 1.02 -3.48 0.87
C ASP A 162 2.08 -3.26 -0.23
N GLY A 163 1.97 -2.23 -1.08
CA GLY A 163 2.82 -2.00 -2.25
C GLY A 163 2.53 -2.95 -3.41
N MET A 164 1.60 -3.91 -3.25
CA MET A 164 1.34 -4.97 -4.22
C MET A 164 0.05 -4.73 -5.02
N ASN A 165 -0.32 -3.47 -5.28
CA ASN A 165 -1.54 -3.11 -6.03
C ASN A 165 -1.55 -3.61 -7.49
N VAL A 166 -0.43 -4.12 -8.00
CA VAL A 166 -0.38 -4.84 -9.27
C VAL A 166 -1.01 -6.25 -9.16
N LEU A 167 -0.94 -6.88 -7.99
CA LEU A 167 -1.62 -8.15 -7.68
C LEU A 167 -3.10 -7.91 -7.35
N THR A 168 -3.96 -8.86 -7.70
CA THR A 168 -5.34 -8.90 -7.20
C THR A 168 -5.38 -9.18 -5.70
N SER A 169 -6.50 -8.87 -5.05
CA SER A 169 -6.67 -9.12 -3.61
C SER A 169 -6.55 -10.60 -3.21
N VAL A 170 -6.83 -11.53 -4.14
CA VAL A 170 -6.66 -12.97 -3.92
C VAL A 170 -5.19 -13.35 -3.99
N GLU A 171 -4.47 -12.91 -5.02
CA GLU A 171 -3.06 -13.24 -5.21
C GLU A 171 -2.21 -12.68 -4.07
N ARG A 172 -2.50 -11.44 -3.61
CA ARG A 172 -1.83 -10.84 -2.44
C ARG A 172 -1.97 -11.71 -1.18
N LYS A 173 -3.15 -12.28 -0.94
CA LYS A 173 -3.36 -13.16 0.23
C LYS A 173 -2.60 -14.48 0.12
N LEU A 174 -2.34 -14.95 -1.10
CA LEU A 174 -1.67 -16.23 -1.33
C LEU A 174 -0.15 -16.14 -1.20
N VAL A 175 0.43 -14.97 -1.53
CA VAL A 175 1.87 -14.71 -1.36
C VAL A 175 2.22 -14.13 0.01
N ALA A 176 1.22 -13.77 0.82
CA ALA A 176 1.44 -13.24 2.15
C ALA A 176 1.54 -14.36 3.22
N PRO A 177 2.52 -14.30 4.14
CA PRO A 177 3.63 -13.37 4.16
C PRO A 177 4.68 -13.69 3.08
N LEU A 178 5.34 -12.66 2.55
CA LEU A 178 6.49 -12.85 1.67
C LEU A 178 7.63 -13.51 2.46
N VAL A 179 8.15 -14.63 1.95
CA VAL A 179 9.19 -15.44 2.59
C VAL A 179 10.42 -15.59 1.68
N GLY A 180 11.61 -15.36 2.22
CA GLY A 180 12.87 -15.49 1.49
C GLY A 180 13.26 -14.25 0.69
N ASN A 181 14.23 -14.42 -0.21
CA ASN A 181 14.89 -13.32 -0.93
C ASN A 181 14.86 -13.50 -2.46
N THR A 182 14.58 -14.69 -2.97
CA THR A 182 14.63 -15.00 -4.42
C THR A 182 13.26 -15.44 -4.93
N MET A 183 12.83 -14.94 -6.09
CA MET A 183 11.54 -15.27 -6.68
C MET A 183 11.64 -15.61 -8.17
N LEU A 184 10.92 -16.67 -8.57
CA LEU A 184 10.69 -17.02 -9.96
C LEU A 184 9.20 -16.87 -10.31
N GLU A 185 8.88 -15.96 -11.21
CA GLU A 185 7.56 -15.79 -11.80
C GLU A 185 7.45 -16.58 -13.11
N PHE A 186 6.42 -17.41 -13.23
CA PHE A 186 5.98 -17.92 -14.53
C PHE A 186 5.05 -16.89 -15.15
N GLY A 187 5.43 -16.39 -16.32
CA GLY A 187 4.75 -15.31 -17.05
C GLY A 187 5.43 -13.96 -16.91
N ASN A 188 4.78 -12.96 -17.50
CA ASN A 188 5.14 -11.54 -17.41
C ASN A 188 3.92 -10.69 -17.02
N LYS A 189 3.22 -11.06 -15.94
CA LYS A 189 1.90 -10.48 -15.63
C LYS A 189 2.02 -8.98 -15.30
N LYS A 190 1.03 -8.21 -15.77
CA LYS A 190 0.97 -6.76 -15.57
C LYS A 190 -0.44 -6.22 -15.59
N ASN A 191 -0.60 -5.01 -15.06
CA ASN A 191 -1.82 -4.22 -15.21
C ASN A 191 -1.44 -2.74 -15.45
N ALA A 192 -2.41 -1.82 -15.36
CA ALA A 192 -2.17 -0.39 -15.55
C ALA A 192 -1.16 0.24 -14.55
N MET A 193 -0.90 -0.43 -13.42
CA MET A 193 0.00 0.02 -12.36
C MET A 193 1.44 -0.47 -12.54
N GLY A 194 1.71 -1.40 -13.46
CA GLY A 194 3.06 -1.92 -13.70
C GLY A 194 3.10 -3.44 -13.85
N THR A 195 4.31 -4.00 -13.73
CA THR A 195 4.58 -5.44 -13.84
C THR A 195 4.68 -6.09 -12.46
N TYR A 196 4.42 -7.40 -12.40
CA TYR A 196 4.57 -8.18 -11.17
C TYR A 196 6.06 -8.24 -10.78
N LYS A 197 6.94 -8.43 -11.76
CA LYS A 197 8.38 -8.31 -11.61
C LYS A 197 8.83 -7.04 -10.88
N ASP A 198 8.45 -5.86 -11.38
CA ASP A 198 8.86 -4.58 -10.76
C ASP A 198 8.32 -4.46 -9.34
N CYS A 199 7.09 -4.96 -9.11
CA CYS A 199 6.52 -5.03 -7.78
C CYS A 199 7.38 -5.88 -6.84
N PHE A 200 7.67 -7.13 -7.15
CA PHE A 200 8.43 -7.99 -6.25
C PHE A 200 9.89 -7.52 -6.06
N ILE A 201 10.52 -6.95 -7.09
CA ILE A 201 11.83 -6.28 -6.95
C ILE A 201 11.74 -5.13 -5.94
N ALA A 202 10.69 -4.30 -6.01
CA ALA A 202 10.47 -3.23 -5.05
C ALA A 202 10.24 -3.74 -3.61
N HIS A 203 9.87 -5.01 -3.44
CA HIS A 203 9.72 -5.70 -2.14
C HIS A 203 10.98 -6.48 -1.73
N GLY A 204 12.11 -6.26 -2.40
CA GLY A 204 13.42 -6.79 -2.00
C GLY A 204 13.76 -8.17 -2.57
N PHE A 205 12.98 -8.70 -3.52
CA PHE A 205 13.30 -9.96 -4.16
C PHE A 205 14.33 -9.80 -5.29
N GLU A 206 15.30 -10.71 -5.33
CA GLU A 206 16.00 -11.06 -6.56
C GLU A 206 15.01 -11.84 -7.45
N HIS A 207 14.49 -11.17 -8.47
CA HIS A 207 13.35 -11.66 -9.25
C HIS A 207 13.70 -12.05 -10.68
N VAL A 208 13.38 -13.30 -11.03
CA VAL A 208 13.42 -13.81 -12.40
C VAL A 208 11.99 -14.06 -12.87
N SER A 209 11.67 -13.71 -14.11
CA SER A 209 10.42 -14.09 -14.76
C SER A 209 10.73 -14.88 -16.02
N VAL A 210 9.86 -15.82 -16.40
CA VAL A 210 9.98 -16.62 -17.61
C VAL A 210 8.69 -16.64 -18.41
N ASP A 211 8.75 -16.27 -19.70
CA ASP A 211 7.63 -16.30 -20.63
C ASP A 211 8.15 -16.44 -22.07
N LEU A 212 7.39 -17.11 -22.93
CA LEU A 212 7.70 -17.28 -24.35
C LEU A 212 7.83 -15.96 -25.12
N ASN A 213 7.22 -14.88 -24.64
CA ASN A 213 7.21 -13.60 -25.34
C ASN A 213 8.44 -12.71 -25.06
N GLY A 214 9.21 -12.99 -24.00
CA GLY A 214 10.41 -12.22 -23.62
C GLY A 214 10.18 -10.74 -23.27
N LYS A 215 8.93 -10.31 -23.04
CA LYS A 215 8.58 -8.90 -22.78
C LYS A 215 8.69 -8.54 -21.31
N ASP A 216 8.63 -7.24 -21.02
CA ASP A 216 8.53 -6.72 -19.65
C ASP A 216 9.72 -7.17 -18.76
N GLY A 217 10.91 -7.30 -19.34
CA GLY A 217 12.14 -7.72 -18.65
C GLY A 217 12.23 -9.23 -18.38
N THR A 218 11.39 -10.03 -19.02
CA THR A 218 11.26 -11.48 -18.81
C THR A 218 12.26 -12.28 -19.65
N LEU A 219 12.73 -13.40 -19.11
CA LEU A 219 13.59 -14.33 -19.84
C LEU A 219 12.75 -15.09 -20.89
N GLU A 220 13.09 -14.94 -22.17
CA GLU A 220 12.41 -15.63 -23.28
C GLU A 220 12.74 -17.14 -23.25
N ARG A 221 11.87 -17.94 -22.62
CA ARG A 221 11.99 -19.41 -22.58
C ARG A 221 10.62 -20.07 -22.61
N ASP A 222 10.60 -21.28 -23.17
CA ASP A 222 9.45 -22.15 -23.12
C ASP A 222 9.37 -22.84 -21.75
N LEU A 223 8.27 -22.66 -21.03
CA LEU A 223 8.02 -23.36 -19.77
C LEU A 223 7.83 -24.88 -19.97
N GLN A 224 7.66 -25.32 -21.22
CA GLN A 224 7.53 -26.73 -21.57
C GLN A 224 8.88 -27.46 -21.69
N VAL A 225 10.01 -26.74 -21.54
CA VAL A 225 11.36 -27.35 -21.53
C VAL A 225 12.07 -27.09 -20.20
N PRO A 226 13.04 -27.93 -19.79
CA PRO A 226 13.77 -27.73 -18.54
C PRO A 226 14.44 -26.35 -18.45
N LEU A 227 14.15 -25.59 -17.39
CA LEU A 227 14.63 -24.21 -17.24
C LEU A 227 16.08 -24.10 -16.77
N SER A 228 16.55 -25.04 -15.93
CA SER A 228 17.91 -25.04 -15.35
C SER A 228 18.33 -23.72 -14.67
N LEU A 229 17.40 -23.00 -14.05
CA LEU A 229 17.63 -21.70 -13.40
C LEU A 229 18.05 -21.81 -11.93
N GLY A 230 18.15 -23.02 -11.39
CA GLY A 230 18.38 -23.24 -9.95
C GLY A 230 17.08 -23.18 -9.15
N ARG A 231 17.20 -22.94 -7.84
CA ARG A 231 16.08 -22.87 -6.91
C ARG A 231 15.86 -21.45 -6.40
N PHE A 232 14.60 -21.11 -6.19
CA PHE A 232 14.13 -19.81 -5.70
C PHE A 232 13.32 -20.02 -4.43
N ASP A 233 13.39 -19.10 -3.48
CA ASP A 233 12.63 -19.19 -2.24
C ASP A 233 11.13 -19.27 -2.53
N ILE A 234 10.66 -18.43 -3.45
CA ILE A 234 9.28 -18.46 -3.94
C ILE A 234 9.23 -18.70 -5.45
N VAL A 235 8.31 -19.56 -5.87
CA VAL A 235 7.92 -19.69 -7.29
C VAL A 235 6.43 -19.35 -7.41
N THR A 236 6.08 -18.46 -8.32
CA THR A 236 4.68 -18.03 -8.53
C THR A 236 4.18 -18.37 -9.93
N ASN A 237 2.96 -18.87 -10.03
CA ASN A 237 2.21 -19.04 -11.27
C ASN A 237 0.83 -18.37 -11.16
N PHE A 238 0.71 -17.15 -11.67
CA PHE A 238 -0.53 -16.37 -11.66
C PHE A 238 -1.29 -16.43 -12.98
N GLY A 239 -1.30 -17.62 -13.56
CA GLY A 239 -2.09 -17.92 -14.72
C GLY A 239 -1.32 -18.12 -16.02
N THR A 240 -0.08 -18.59 -15.95
CA THR A 240 0.71 -18.83 -17.17
C THR A 240 0.64 -20.28 -17.61
N THR A 241 0.58 -21.23 -16.66
CA THR A 241 0.54 -22.67 -16.99
C THR A 241 -0.72 -23.10 -17.74
N GLU A 242 -1.85 -22.41 -17.61
CA GLU A 242 -3.05 -22.75 -18.40
C GLU A 242 -2.93 -22.35 -19.89
N HIS A 243 -1.91 -21.58 -20.24
CA HIS A 243 -1.67 -21.11 -21.60
C HIS A 243 -0.57 -21.90 -22.31
N VAL A 244 0.10 -22.83 -21.63
CA VAL A 244 1.02 -23.77 -22.27
C VAL A 244 0.24 -24.98 -22.81
N ALA A 245 0.70 -25.55 -23.93
CA ALA A 245 0.03 -26.68 -24.57
C ALA A 245 0.16 -27.95 -23.70
N GLU A 246 1.38 -28.23 -23.25
CA GLU A 246 1.70 -29.33 -22.35
C GLU A 246 1.98 -28.78 -20.95
N GLN A 247 1.06 -29.01 -20.01
CA GLN A 247 1.18 -28.43 -18.67
C GLN A 247 2.19 -29.17 -17.78
N GLU A 248 2.35 -30.49 -17.97
CA GLU A 248 3.18 -31.33 -17.11
C GLU A 248 4.62 -30.82 -16.98
N PRO A 249 5.34 -30.48 -18.06
CA PRO A 249 6.71 -29.99 -17.94
C PRO A 249 6.79 -28.62 -17.26
N ALA A 250 5.78 -27.76 -17.44
CA ALA A 250 5.71 -26.48 -16.73
C ALA A 250 5.54 -26.70 -15.21
N TRP A 251 4.64 -27.61 -14.81
CA TRP A 251 4.47 -27.98 -13.41
C TRP A 251 5.73 -28.62 -12.82
N ARG A 252 6.44 -29.46 -13.59
CA ARG A 252 7.74 -30.01 -13.20
C ARG A 252 8.78 -28.91 -12.94
N ASN A 253 8.91 -27.96 -13.87
CA ASN A 253 9.79 -26.81 -13.70
C ASN A 253 9.47 -26.01 -12.44
N ALA A 254 8.18 -25.83 -12.13
CA ALA A 254 7.76 -25.15 -10.89
C ALA A 254 8.25 -25.90 -9.66
N MET A 255 8.03 -27.22 -9.60
CA MET A 255 8.43 -28.05 -8.45
C MET A 255 9.95 -28.11 -8.27
N GLU A 256 10.70 -28.25 -9.37
CA GLU A 256 12.15 -28.34 -9.34
C GLU A 256 12.79 -27.02 -8.90
N SER A 257 12.21 -25.90 -9.32
CA SER A 257 12.69 -24.54 -9.00
C SER A 257 12.25 -24.05 -7.61
N THR A 258 11.28 -24.70 -6.95
CA THR A 258 10.75 -24.23 -5.66
C THR A 258 11.64 -24.63 -4.49
N GLY A 259 12.25 -23.63 -3.85
CA GLY A 259 13.02 -23.75 -2.63
C GLY A 259 12.15 -23.90 -1.38
N GLN A 260 11.24 -22.94 -1.14
CA GLN A 260 10.41 -22.91 0.07
C GLN A 260 8.92 -22.96 -0.24
N VAL A 261 8.42 -22.04 -1.07
CA VAL A 261 6.98 -21.89 -1.31
C VAL A 261 6.68 -21.82 -2.80
N PHE A 262 5.72 -22.61 -3.24
CA PHE A 262 5.12 -22.50 -4.55
C PHE A 262 3.70 -21.95 -4.42
N VAL A 263 3.39 -20.88 -5.16
CA VAL A 263 2.08 -20.21 -5.14
C VAL A 263 1.48 -20.24 -6.54
N SER A 264 0.25 -20.74 -6.67
CA SER A 264 -0.41 -20.81 -7.98
C SER A 264 -1.88 -20.43 -7.92
N THR A 265 -2.36 -19.76 -8.96
CA THR A 265 -3.79 -19.49 -9.18
C THR A 265 -4.16 -19.68 -10.63
N THR A 266 -5.34 -20.21 -10.90
CA THR A 266 -5.98 -20.11 -12.21
C THR A 266 -6.84 -18.84 -12.22
N PRO A 267 -6.61 -17.86 -13.10
CA PRO A 267 -7.40 -16.65 -13.23
C PRO A 267 -8.87 -16.96 -13.51
N ALA A 268 -9.75 -16.11 -12.98
CA ALA A 268 -11.17 -16.19 -13.27
C ALA A 268 -11.46 -15.81 -14.73
N PRO A 269 -12.50 -16.42 -15.36
CA PRO A 269 -12.96 -16.04 -16.67
C PRO A 269 -13.21 -14.52 -16.80
N GLY A 270 -12.41 -13.80 -17.60
CA GLY A 270 -12.58 -12.37 -17.90
C GLY A 270 -11.32 -11.51 -17.69
N TYR A 271 -10.31 -12.00 -16.96
CA TYR A 271 -9.04 -11.29 -16.73
C TYR A 271 -8.02 -11.45 -17.88
N TRP A 272 -8.49 -11.92 -19.03
CA TRP A 272 -7.72 -12.41 -20.18
C TRP A 272 -7.25 -11.42 -21.29
N PRO A 273 -7.50 -10.09 -21.33
CA PRO A 273 -7.35 -9.40 -22.62
C PRO A 273 -5.91 -9.16 -23.11
N THR A 274 -4.86 -9.49 -22.36
CA THR A 274 -3.49 -9.07 -22.71
C THR A 274 -2.42 -10.17 -22.77
N GLN A 275 -2.71 -11.42 -22.38
CA GLN A 275 -1.78 -12.52 -22.56
C GLN A 275 -2.01 -13.19 -23.91
N THR A 276 -1.27 -12.73 -24.93
CA THR A 276 -1.30 -13.33 -26.27
C THR A 276 -0.46 -14.60 -26.28
N ALA A 277 -1.05 -15.72 -25.85
CA ALA A 277 -0.54 -17.03 -26.25
C ALA A 277 -0.91 -17.23 -27.72
N LYS A 278 0.06 -17.06 -28.62
CA LYS A 278 -0.09 -17.56 -29.99
C LYS A 278 -0.25 -19.07 -29.90
N ARG A 279 -1.44 -19.57 -30.22
CA ARG A 279 -1.63 -20.97 -30.62
C ARG A 279 -0.68 -21.23 -31.78
N LEU A 280 0.40 -21.96 -31.55
CA LEU A 280 1.13 -22.59 -32.64
C LEU A 280 0.21 -23.72 -33.14
N ALA A 281 -0.16 -23.60 -34.42
CA ALA A 281 -0.82 -24.65 -35.18
C ALA A 281 0.20 -25.74 -35.56
#